data_AF-A0AAN8D1P7-F1
#
_entry.id   AF-A0AAN8D1P7-F1
#
_cell.length_a   1.000
_cell.length_b   1.000
_cell.length_c   1.000
_cell.angle_alpha   90.00
_cell.angle_beta   90.00
_cell.angle_gamma   90.00
#
_symmetry.space_group_name_H-M   'P 1'
#
loop_
_entity.id
_entity.type
_entity.pdbx_description
1 polymer ?
#
loop_
_entity_poly.entity_id
_entity_poly.type
_entity_poly.pdbx_seq_one_letter_code
_entity_poly.pdbx_strand_id
1 'polypeptide(L)'
;MVRILVPHLIEKCGETPTAVMKIGLASTLIHAFPCLNDDSGSGFGTWYAKGRSHLLATGFLEERLRNIRKQLRRSSRGPRPQREQDTVPSRIVIPAATISEERAVQFAEWLKNNSQPLAQVDAYMRDSCQYRAGWIRAEHSKSIPEVLAMFPRLTTPGMIAQDFSILFAEPAPKLFETWVPLYADKIIRLAKREGKLTLPEEQINLGKIVIL
;
A
#
# COMPACT_ATOMS: atom_id res chain seq x y z
N MET A 1 -0.57 -27.57 0.33
CA MET A 1 0.25 -28.68 0.86
C MET A 1 1.45 -28.23 1.70
N VAL A 2 2.48 -27.56 1.14
CA VAL A 2 3.65 -27.06 1.92
C VAL A 2 3.25 -26.16 3.11
N ARG A 3 2.19 -25.35 2.92
CA ARG A 3 1.63 -24.47 3.96
C ARG A 3 1.04 -25.22 5.18
N ILE A 4 0.79 -26.52 5.07
CA ILE A 4 0.26 -27.39 6.14
C ILE A 4 1.38 -28.26 6.72
N LEU A 5 2.22 -28.82 5.85
CA LEU A 5 3.33 -29.70 6.26
C LEU A 5 4.40 -28.98 7.09
N VAL A 6 4.74 -27.73 6.73
CA VAL A 6 5.81 -26.99 7.41
C VAL A 6 5.42 -26.55 8.83
N PRO A 7 4.21 -26.03 9.09
CA PRO A 7 3.74 -25.82 10.47
C PRO A 7 3.76 -27.09 11.32
N HIS A 8 3.26 -28.22 10.78
CA HIS A 8 3.28 -29.52 11.48
C HIS A 8 4.70 -30.00 11.79
N LEU A 9 5.63 -29.78 10.86
CA LEU A 9 7.05 -30.06 11.07
C LEU A 9 7.65 -29.18 12.17
N ILE A 10 7.30 -27.89 12.23
CA ILE A 10 7.76 -26.98 13.28
C ILE A 10 7.18 -27.37 14.64
N GLU A 11 5.91 -27.74 14.69
CA GLU A 11 5.22 -28.16 15.92
C GLU A 11 5.87 -29.42 16.52
N LYS A 12 6.23 -30.39 15.68
CA LYS A 12 6.85 -31.65 16.14
C LYS A 12 8.36 -31.58 16.35
N CYS A 13 9.06 -30.71 15.63
CA CYS A 13 10.52 -30.74 15.53
C CYS A 13 11.21 -29.42 15.91
N GLY A 14 10.43 -28.41 16.29
CA GLY A 14 10.92 -27.06 16.58
C GLY A 14 11.23 -26.22 15.33
N GLU A 15 11.67 -24.99 15.57
CA GLU A 15 11.87 -23.95 14.53
C GLU A 15 13.05 -24.22 13.58
N THR A 16 13.96 -25.11 13.99
CA THR A 16 15.13 -25.53 13.21
C THR A 16 15.14 -27.04 12.98
N PRO A 17 14.23 -27.59 12.15
CA PRO A 17 14.27 -29.00 11.78
C PRO A 17 15.62 -29.34 11.14
N THR A 18 16.16 -30.50 11.48
CA THR A 18 17.42 -30.98 10.91
C THR A 18 17.23 -31.42 9.46
N ALA A 19 18.33 -31.59 8.71
CA ALA A 19 18.26 -32.10 7.34
C ALA A 19 17.59 -33.48 7.27
N VAL A 20 17.83 -34.34 8.25
CA VAL A 20 17.25 -35.69 8.33
C VAL A 20 15.72 -35.64 8.44
N MET A 21 15.19 -34.75 9.27
CA MET A 21 13.74 -34.57 9.43
C MET A 21 13.07 -34.04 8.15
N LYS A 22 13.73 -33.13 7.44
CA LYS A 22 13.24 -32.59 6.16
C LYS A 22 13.26 -33.65 5.06
N ILE A 23 14.32 -34.47 5.01
CA ILE A 23 14.43 -35.61 4.09
C ILE A 23 13.33 -36.62 4.39
N GLY A 24 13.13 -36.99 5.66
CA GLY A 24 12.07 -37.91 6.07
C GLY A 24 10.68 -37.41 5.67
N LEU A 25 10.38 -36.14 5.90
CA LEU A 25 9.11 -35.54 5.48
C LEU A 25 8.94 -35.54 3.96
N ALA A 26 9.99 -35.18 3.21
CA ALA A 26 9.97 -35.16 1.75
C ALA A 26 9.80 -36.57 1.17
N SER A 27 10.50 -37.57 1.71
CA SER A 27 10.39 -38.97 1.28
C SER A 27 9.01 -39.55 1.58
N THR A 28 8.46 -39.34 2.77
CA THR A 28 7.11 -39.82 3.12
C THR A 28 6.03 -39.16 2.26
N LEU A 29 6.24 -37.90 1.90
CA LEU A 29 5.34 -37.17 1.03
C LEU A 29 5.31 -37.77 -0.39
N ILE A 30 6.47 -38.08 -0.97
CA ILE A 30 6.54 -38.75 -2.27
C ILE A 30 5.97 -40.17 -2.20
N HIS A 31 6.22 -40.88 -1.11
CA HIS A 31 5.63 -42.21 -0.90
C HIS A 31 4.09 -42.17 -0.83
N ALA A 32 3.52 -41.17 -0.17
CA ALA A 32 2.07 -40.99 -0.08
C ALA A 32 1.45 -40.45 -1.39
N PHE A 33 2.20 -39.65 -2.14
CA PHE A 33 1.77 -39.04 -3.39
C PHE A 33 2.85 -39.19 -4.48
N PRO A 34 2.94 -40.37 -5.14
CA PRO A 34 3.96 -40.64 -6.14
C PRO A 34 3.94 -39.69 -7.34
N CYS A 35 2.80 -39.04 -7.61
CA CYS A 35 2.66 -38.03 -8.67
C CYS A 35 3.44 -36.73 -8.39
N LEU A 36 3.98 -36.56 -7.17
CA LEU A 36 4.80 -35.41 -6.78
C LEU A 36 6.30 -35.69 -6.87
N ASN A 37 6.66 -36.91 -7.30
CA ASN A 37 8.03 -37.35 -7.53
C ASN A 37 8.66 -36.46 -8.62
N ASP A 38 9.92 -36.11 -8.42
CA ASP A 38 10.69 -35.37 -9.43
C ASP A 38 11.71 -36.28 -10.11
N ASP A 39 12.17 -35.87 -11.29
CA ASP A 39 13.20 -36.61 -12.03
C ASP A 39 14.60 -36.45 -11.40
N SER A 40 14.69 -35.99 -10.14
CA SER A 40 15.96 -35.87 -9.44
C SER A 40 16.45 -37.25 -9.00
N GLY A 41 17.76 -37.42 -8.86
CA GLY A 41 18.35 -38.69 -8.41
C GLY A 41 17.89 -39.19 -7.02
N SER A 42 17.17 -38.37 -6.24
CA SER A 42 16.55 -38.78 -4.98
C SER A 42 15.02 -38.84 -5.01
N GLY A 43 14.37 -38.38 -6.10
CA GLY A 43 12.91 -38.36 -6.26
C GLY A 43 12.14 -37.33 -5.41
N PHE A 44 12.83 -36.62 -4.52
CA PHE A 44 12.24 -35.58 -3.66
C PHE A 44 13.02 -34.25 -3.67
N GLY A 45 13.93 -34.05 -4.61
CA GLY A 45 14.85 -32.90 -4.64
C GLY A 45 14.13 -31.54 -4.69
N THR A 46 12.99 -31.49 -5.37
CA THR A 46 12.09 -30.34 -5.50
C THR A 46 11.46 -29.95 -4.16
N TRP A 47 11.26 -30.93 -3.28
CA TRP A 47 10.73 -30.74 -1.93
C TRP A 47 11.82 -30.37 -0.92
N TYR A 48 12.95 -31.07 -0.99
CA TYR A 48 14.13 -30.77 -0.21
C TYR A 48 15.41 -31.30 -0.87
N ALA A 49 16.34 -30.39 -1.17
CA ALA A 49 17.69 -30.70 -1.59
C ALA A 49 18.68 -30.21 -0.53
N LYS A 50 19.49 -31.13 0.00
CA LYS A 50 20.55 -30.81 0.96
C LYS A 50 21.59 -29.92 0.26
N GLY A 51 21.94 -28.82 0.92
CA GLY A 51 23.00 -27.93 0.45
C GLY A 51 24.35 -28.64 0.39
N ARG A 52 25.15 -28.34 -0.63
CA ARG A 52 26.57 -28.74 -0.72
C ARG A 52 27.45 -27.63 -0.15
N SER A 53 28.75 -27.88 0.05
CA SER A 53 29.69 -26.99 0.78
C SER A 53 29.53 -25.48 0.54
N HIS A 54 29.22 -25.04 -0.69
CA HIS A 54 29.00 -23.61 -1.04
C HIS A 54 27.55 -23.25 -1.43
N LEU A 55 26.63 -24.22 -1.44
CA LEU A 55 25.24 -24.02 -1.85
C LEU A 55 24.30 -24.24 -0.66
N LEU A 56 23.39 -23.30 -0.46
CA LEU A 56 22.37 -23.43 0.58
C LEU A 56 21.43 -24.60 0.26
N ALA A 57 20.84 -25.19 1.29
CA ALA A 57 19.74 -26.13 1.09
C ALA A 57 18.57 -25.43 0.36
N THR A 58 17.95 -26.15 -0.58
CA THR A 58 16.88 -25.66 -1.44
C THR A 58 15.68 -26.62 -1.42
N GLY A 59 14.60 -26.24 -2.10
CA GLY A 59 13.35 -27.00 -2.14
C GLY A 59 12.22 -26.32 -1.36
N PHE A 60 10.99 -26.69 -1.68
CA PHE A 60 9.79 -26.01 -1.16
C PHE A 60 9.71 -25.99 0.37
N LEU A 61 10.16 -27.07 1.04
CA LEU A 61 10.17 -27.14 2.50
C LEU A 61 11.19 -26.15 3.10
N GLU A 62 12.40 -26.07 2.52
CA GLU A 62 13.45 -25.17 3.02
C GLU A 62 13.11 -23.70 2.77
N GLU A 63 12.54 -23.37 1.61
CA GLU A 63 12.15 -22.00 1.28
C GLU A 63 11.04 -21.50 2.22
N ARG A 64 10.04 -22.34 2.49
CA ARG A 64 8.97 -21.99 3.44
C ARG A 64 9.51 -21.84 4.86
N LEU A 65 10.37 -22.75 5.34
CA LEU A 65 11.03 -22.65 6.65
C LEU A 65 11.86 -21.37 6.77
N ARG A 66 12.63 -21.03 5.73
CA ARG A 66 13.42 -19.80 5.67
C ARG A 66 12.54 -18.56 5.77
N ASN A 67 11.41 -18.54 5.07
CA ASN A 67 10.48 -17.41 5.12
C ASN A 67 9.80 -17.28 6.49
N ILE A 68 9.43 -18.38 7.14
CA ILE A 68 8.91 -18.36 8.52
C ILE A 68 9.97 -17.82 9.50
N ARG A 69 11.22 -18.31 9.43
CA ARG A 69 12.32 -17.81 10.27
C ARG A 69 12.61 -16.33 10.05
N LYS A 70 12.54 -15.86 8.79
CA LYS A 70 12.67 -14.43 8.47
C LYS A 70 11.57 -13.60 9.11
N GLN A 71 10.32 -14.08 9.11
CA GLN A 71 9.20 -13.40 9.76
C GLN A 71 9.35 -13.39 11.29
N LEU A 72 9.72 -14.51 11.91
CA LEU A 72 9.92 -14.58 13.35
C LEU A 72 11.06 -13.65 13.82
N ARG A 73 12.16 -13.58 13.06
CA ARG A 73 13.26 -12.63 13.31
C ARG A 73 12.87 -11.16 13.12
N ARG A 74 11.82 -10.89 12.33
CA ARG A 74 11.25 -9.54 12.20
C ARG A 74 10.37 -9.19 13.38
N SER A 75 9.65 -10.16 13.93
CA SER A 75 8.82 -9.98 15.12
C SER A 75 9.63 -9.88 16.42
N SER A 76 10.81 -10.50 16.52
CA SER A 76 11.65 -10.47 17.72
C SER A 76 12.63 -9.29 17.80
N ARG A 77 12.88 -8.60 16.69
CA ARG A 77 13.61 -7.33 16.69
C ARG A 77 12.59 -6.24 16.96
N GLY A 78 12.69 -5.58 18.12
CA GLY A 78 11.84 -4.43 18.49
C GLY A 78 11.73 -3.39 17.37
N PRO A 79 10.76 -2.46 17.46
CA PRO A 79 10.26 -1.68 16.34
C PRO A 79 11.39 -1.01 15.55
N ARG A 80 11.63 -1.55 14.35
CA ARG A 80 12.47 -0.96 13.31
C ARG A 80 11.50 -0.49 12.22
N PRO A 81 11.74 0.66 11.55
CA PRO A 81 10.74 1.29 10.70
C PRO A 81 10.31 0.32 9.59
N GLN A 82 9.06 -0.14 9.62
CA GLN A 82 8.55 -1.14 8.71
C GLN A 82 8.35 -0.54 7.32
N ARG A 83 8.89 -1.22 6.30
CA ARG A 83 8.32 -1.18 4.95
C ARG A 83 7.02 -2.00 5.00
N GLU A 84 5.92 -1.31 4.80
CA GLU A 84 4.55 -1.82 4.79
C GLU A 84 4.31 -2.74 3.59
N GLN A 85 3.80 -3.95 3.86
CA GLN A 85 2.94 -4.67 2.93
C GLN A 85 1.80 -5.30 3.74
N ASP A 86 0.61 -4.75 3.48
CA ASP A 86 -0.74 -5.28 3.60
C ASP A 86 -1.17 -5.94 4.91
N THR A 87 -1.82 -5.15 5.77
CA THR A 87 -3.22 -5.38 6.18
C THR A 87 -3.76 -4.14 6.90
N VAL A 88 -4.98 -3.72 6.49
CA VAL A 88 -5.73 -2.52 6.89
C VAL A 88 -5.19 -1.24 6.24
N PRO A 89 -6.00 -0.44 5.51
CA PRO A 89 -5.60 0.91 5.14
C PRO A 89 -5.33 1.62 6.46
N SER A 90 -4.05 1.88 6.74
CA SER A 90 -3.67 2.80 7.81
C SER A 90 -4.55 4.03 7.60
N ARG A 91 -5.53 4.24 8.50
CA ARG A 91 -6.42 5.40 8.40
C ARG A 91 -5.47 6.57 8.39
N ILE A 92 -5.35 7.23 7.24
CA ILE A 92 -4.57 8.43 7.10
C ILE A 92 -5.02 9.35 8.23
N VAL A 93 -4.13 9.54 9.21
CA VAL A 93 -4.41 10.35 10.38
C VAL A 93 -4.37 11.78 9.90
N ILE A 94 -5.55 12.41 9.83
CA ILE A 94 -5.64 13.83 9.53
C ILE A 94 -4.97 14.57 10.70
N PRO A 95 -4.02 15.47 10.43
CA PRO A 95 -3.46 16.32 11.48
C PRO A 95 -4.56 17.06 12.24
N ALA A 96 -4.31 17.38 13.52
CA ALA A 96 -5.26 18.16 14.30
C ALA A 96 -5.59 19.50 13.60
N ALA A 97 -6.85 19.91 13.68
CA ALA A 97 -7.29 21.18 13.13
C ALA A 97 -6.60 22.35 13.85
N THR A 98 -6.18 23.35 13.09
CA THR A 98 -5.53 24.56 13.59
C THR A 98 -6.53 25.62 14.07
N ILE A 99 -7.78 25.51 13.64
CA ILE A 99 -8.89 26.40 13.97
C ILE A 99 -10.07 25.60 14.54
N SER A 100 -10.99 26.31 15.22
CA SER A 100 -12.23 25.69 15.70
C SER A 100 -13.11 25.24 14.52
N GLU A 101 -13.98 24.27 14.79
CA GLU A 101 -14.91 23.75 13.78
C GLU A 101 -15.85 24.83 13.26
N GLU A 102 -16.37 25.70 14.14
CA GLU A 102 -17.27 26.80 13.76
C GLU A 102 -16.60 27.77 12.78
N ARG A 103 -15.31 28.06 13.00
CA ARG A 103 -14.51 28.90 12.09
C ARG A 103 -14.29 28.20 10.75
N ALA A 104 -14.02 26.90 10.77
CA ALA A 104 -13.84 26.14 9.55
C ALA A 104 -15.13 26.06 8.70
N VAL A 105 -16.29 25.92 9.35
CA VAL A 105 -17.61 25.98 8.69
C VAL A 105 -17.84 27.36 8.06
N GLN A 106 -17.54 28.45 8.77
CA GLN A 106 -17.64 29.82 8.23
C GLN A 106 -16.78 30.00 6.97
N PHE A 107 -15.54 29.49 6.98
CA PHE A 107 -14.65 29.57 5.82
C PHE A 107 -15.17 28.74 4.65
N ALA A 108 -15.66 27.52 4.91
CA ALA A 108 -16.25 26.68 3.88
C ALA A 108 -17.47 27.33 3.23
N GLU A 109 -18.35 27.94 4.03
CA GLU A 109 -19.52 28.66 3.54
C GLU A 109 -19.15 29.90 2.72
N TRP A 110 -18.15 30.65 3.16
CA TRP A 110 -17.62 31.78 2.38
C TRP A 110 -17.06 31.31 1.04
N LEU A 111 -16.22 30.27 1.03
CA LEU A 111 -15.60 29.70 -0.17
C LEU A 111 -16.61 29.10 -1.16
N LYS A 112 -17.79 28.72 -0.68
CA LYS A 112 -18.88 28.24 -1.52
C LYS A 112 -19.41 29.33 -2.44
N ASN A 113 -19.48 30.56 -1.94
CA ASN A 113 -20.09 31.70 -2.61
C ASN A 113 -19.08 32.68 -3.22
N ASN A 114 -17.80 32.58 -2.87
CA ASN A 114 -16.77 33.54 -3.27
C ASN A 114 -15.58 32.83 -3.95
N SER A 115 -15.14 33.39 -5.08
CA SER A 115 -13.96 32.92 -5.83
C SER A 115 -12.84 33.97 -5.91
N GLN A 116 -13.06 35.15 -5.32
CA GLN A 116 -12.15 36.28 -5.29
C GLN A 116 -12.30 37.03 -3.96
N PRO A 117 -11.25 37.70 -3.47
CA PRO A 117 -9.90 37.77 -4.04
C PRO A 117 -9.10 36.46 -3.83
N LEU A 118 -8.24 36.11 -4.78
CA LEU A 118 -7.45 34.86 -4.73
C LEU A 118 -6.63 34.69 -3.45
N ALA A 119 -6.07 35.76 -2.91
CA ALA A 119 -5.32 35.72 -1.65
C ALA A 119 -6.18 35.26 -0.47
N GLN A 120 -7.46 35.66 -0.44
CA GLN A 120 -8.39 35.24 0.60
C GLN A 120 -8.90 33.81 0.38
N VAL A 121 -9.12 33.42 -0.87
CA VAL A 121 -9.44 32.03 -1.22
C VAL A 121 -8.31 31.10 -0.76
N ASP A 122 -7.07 31.45 -1.06
CA ASP A 122 -5.89 30.70 -0.66
C ASP A 122 -5.76 30.57 0.87
N ALA A 123 -5.94 31.67 1.60
CA ALA A 123 -5.91 31.65 3.06
C ALA A 123 -7.01 30.76 3.66
N TYR A 124 -8.26 30.92 3.23
CA TYR A 124 -9.36 30.13 3.77
C TYR A 124 -9.31 28.67 3.35
N MET A 125 -8.80 28.37 2.15
CA MET A 125 -8.55 26.99 1.73
C MET A 125 -7.50 26.34 2.63
N ARG A 126 -6.38 27.03 2.91
CA ARG A 126 -5.34 26.56 3.83
C ARG A 126 -5.90 26.29 5.23
N ASP A 127 -6.63 27.25 5.78
CA ASP A 127 -7.08 27.19 7.18
C ASP A 127 -8.20 26.16 7.42
N SER A 128 -9.04 25.91 6.41
CA SER A 128 -10.13 24.91 6.51
C SER A 128 -9.76 23.53 5.95
N CYS A 129 -8.48 23.29 5.67
CA CYS A 129 -7.96 22.05 5.07
C CYS A 129 -8.37 20.78 5.86
N GLN A 130 -8.13 20.77 7.17
CA GLN A 130 -8.41 19.62 8.03
C GLN A 130 -9.91 19.33 8.12
N TYR A 131 -10.74 20.38 8.19
CA TYR A 131 -12.19 20.26 8.19
C TYR A 131 -12.70 19.61 6.90
N ARG A 132 -12.25 20.10 5.73
CA ARG A 132 -12.59 19.49 4.44
C ARG A 132 -12.15 18.04 4.36
N ALA A 133 -10.90 17.74 4.77
CA ALA A 133 -10.37 16.39 4.76
C ALA A 133 -11.19 15.45 5.64
N GLY A 134 -11.58 15.91 6.84
CA GLY A 134 -12.43 15.18 7.76
C GLY A 134 -13.80 14.89 7.15
N TRP A 135 -14.45 15.92 6.61
CA TRP A 135 -15.76 15.80 5.98
C TRP A 135 -15.75 14.81 4.82
N ILE A 136 -14.78 14.92 3.89
CA ILE A 136 -14.64 14.02 2.73
C ILE A 136 -14.46 12.57 3.17
N ARG A 137 -13.72 12.33 4.27
CA ARG A 137 -13.36 10.98 4.73
C ARG A 137 -14.37 10.36 5.70
N ALA A 138 -15.28 11.14 6.28
CA ALA A 138 -16.14 10.71 7.38
C ALA A 138 -17.03 9.49 7.07
N GLU A 139 -17.49 9.33 5.82
CA GLU A 139 -18.51 8.30 5.48
C GLU A 139 -18.12 7.38 4.33
N HIS A 140 -16.94 7.54 3.72
CA HIS A 140 -16.48 6.77 2.55
C HIS A 140 -17.47 6.66 1.36
N SER A 141 -18.61 7.36 1.40
CA SER A 141 -19.73 7.29 0.46
C SER A 141 -19.88 8.57 -0.38
N LYS A 142 -19.13 9.62 -0.05
CA LYS A 142 -19.23 10.92 -0.71
C LYS A 142 -18.73 10.85 -2.15
N SER A 143 -19.62 11.17 -3.07
CA SER A 143 -19.33 11.24 -4.50
C SER A 143 -18.57 12.51 -4.87
N ILE A 144 -17.86 12.51 -6.00
CA ILE A 144 -17.15 13.71 -6.49
C ILE A 144 -18.09 14.91 -6.67
N PRO A 145 -19.30 14.77 -7.26
CA PRO A 145 -20.24 15.88 -7.36
C PRO A 145 -20.65 16.47 -6.01
N GLU A 146 -20.87 15.64 -4.98
CA GLU A 146 -21.20 16.12 -3.62
C GLU A 146 -20.02 16.88 -3.00
N VAL A 147 -18.80 16.36 -3.16
CA VAL A 147 -17.58 17.02 -2.69
C VAL A 147 -17.42 18.39 -3.35
N LEU A 148 -17.61 18.47 -4.68
CA LEU A 148 -17.48 19.73 -5.41
C LEU A 148 -18.65 20.70 -5.17
N ALA A 149 -19.84 20.21 -4.83
CA ALA A 149 -20.94 21.06 -4.41
C ALA A 149 -20.68 21.70 -3.03
N MET A 150 -20.01 20.97 -2.12
CA MET A 150 -19.63 21.50 -0.81
C MET A 150 -18.36 22.34 -0.84
N PHE A 151 -17.36 21.94 -1.62
CA PHE A 151 -16.05 22.57 -1.69
C PHE A 151 -15.68 22.90 -3.15
N PRO A 152 -16.40 23.83 -3.79
CA PRO A 152 -16.22 24.13 -5.21
C PRO A 152 -14.84 24.71 -5.53
N ARG A 153 -14.12 25.24 -4.54
CA ARG A 153 -12.79 25.81 -4.73
C ARG A 153 -11.69 24.76 -4.87
N LEU A 154 -11.95 23.47 -4.63
CA LEU A 154 -10.97 22.41 -4.88
C LEU A 154 -10.54 22.34 -6.36
N THR A 155 -11.35 22.82 -7.29
CA THR A 155 -10.99 22.89 -8.72
C THR A 155 -10.15 24.12 -9.08
N THR A 156 -9.95 25.05 -8.14
CA THR A 156 -9.06 26.20 -8.35
C THR A 156 -7.61 25.69 -8.39
N PRO A 157 -6.80 26.10 -9.38
CA PRO A 157 -5.42 25.63 -9.51
C PRO A 157 -4.62 25.77 -8.21
N GLY A 158 -3.85 24.75 -7.86
CA GLY A 158 -3.01 24.71 -6.65
C GLY A 158 -3.73 24.32 -5.35
N MET A 159 -5.06 24.35 -5.28
CA MET A 159 -5.78 24.09 -4.02
C MET A 159 -5.67 22.64 -3.53
N ILE A 160 -5.75 21.67 -4.45
CA ILE A 160 -5.56 20.25 -4.11
C ILE A 160 -4.11 19.99 -3.68
N ALA A 161 -3.13 20.60 -4.36
CA ALA A 161 -1.72 20.46 -4.02
C ALA A 161 -1.40 21.10 -2.65
N GLN A 162 -2.02 22.23 -2.33
CA GLN A 162 -1.97 22.85 -1.01
C GLN A 162 -2.50 21.91 0.07
N ASP A 163 -3.71 21.36 -0.12
CA ASP A 163 -4.30 20.42 0.85
C ASP A 163 -3.42 19.20 1.06
N PHE A 164 -2.91 18.66 -0.04
CA PHE A 164 -2.00 17.52 0.02
C PHE A 164 -0.74 17.86 0.83
N SER A 165 -0.15 19.04 0.60
CA SER A 165 1.06 19.46 1.32
C SER A 165 0.83 19.66 2.81
N ILE A 166 -0.34 20.18 3.21
CA ILE A 166 -0.70 20.41 4.62
C ILE A 166 -0.97 19.08 5.33
N LEU A 167 -1.74 18.19 4.69
CA LEU A 167 -2.14 16.91 5.30
C LEU A 167 -1.00 15.89 5.31
N PHE A 168 -0.03 16.03 4.41
CA PHE A 168 1.02 15.04 4.15
C PHE A 168 2.41 15.69 4.06
N ALA A 169 2.73 16.58 4.98
CA ALA A 169 3.95 17.40 4.95
C ALA A 169 5.24 16.61 4.65
N GLU A 170 5.45 15.46 5.29
CA GLU A 170 6.66 14.66 5.10
C GLU A 170 6.71 13.89 3.77
N PRO A 171 5.68 13.12 3.35
CA PRO A 171 5.75 12.39 2.08
C PRO A 171 5.43 13.25 0.84
N ALA A 172 4.89 14.48 1.00
CA ALA A 172 4.44 15.29 -0.13
C ALA A 172 5.53 15.62 -1.17
N PRO A 173 6.73 16.12 -0.78
CA PRO A 173 7.78 16.45 -1.75
C PRO A 173 8.17 15.26 -2.61
N LYS A 174 8.33 14.09 -1.98
CA LYS A 174 8.70 12.86 -2.67
C LYS A 174 7.62 12.39 -3.64
N LEU A 175 6.34 12.53 -3.27
CA LEU A 175 5.26 12.20 -4.21
C LEU A 175 5.29 13.14 -5.41
N PHE A 176 5.48 14.45 -5.20
CA PHE A 176 5.56 15.41 -6.29
C PHE A 176 6.71 15.12 -7.26
N GLU A 177 7.90 14.81 -6.73
CA GLU A 177 9.05 14.40 -7.54
C GLU A 177 8.79 13.11 -8.35
N THR A 178 8.06 12.16 -7.75
CA THR A 178 7.85 10.84 -8.35
C THR A 178 6.54 10.70 -9.12
N TRP A 179 5.65 11.68 -9.05
CA TRP A 179 4.30 11.62 -9.61
C TRP A 179 4.33 11.32 -11.11
N VAL A 180 4.96 12.20 -11.88
CA VAL A 180 5.09 12.07 -13.34
C VAL A 180 5.89 10.82 -13.72
N PRO A 181 7.12 10.60 -13.22
CA PRO A 181 7.95 9.48 -13.71
C PRO A 181 7.45 8.11 -13.27
N LEU A 182 6.75 7.97 -12.13
CA LEU A 182 6.43 6.67 -11.54
C LEU A 182 4.95 6.34 -11.42
N TYR A 183 4.06 7.33 -11.23
CA TYR A 183 2.68 7.09 -10.83
C TYR A 183 1.64 7.51 -11.88
N ALA A 184 1.80 8.65 -12.53
CA ALA A 184 0.81 9.24 -13.42
C ALA A 184 0.33 8.24 -14.49
N ASP A 185 1.24 7.62 -15.23
CA ASP A 185 0.90 6.64 -16.26
C ASP A 185 0.27 5.36 -15.72
N LYS A 186 0.63 4.96 -14.50
CA LYS A 186 0.04 3.76 -13.86
C LYS A 186 -1.41 4.04 -13.46
N ILE A 187 -1.67 5.22 -12.89
CA ILE A 187 -3.01 5.65 -12.48
C ILE A 187 -3.92 5.82 -13.70
N ILE A 188 -3.43 6.44 -14.78
CA ILE A 188 -4.20 6.57 -16.02
C ILE A 188 -4.55 5.20 -16.59
N ARG A 189 -3.59 4.28 -16.67
CA ARG A 189 -3.84 2.91 -17.14
C ARG A 189 -4.86 2.18 -16.26
N LEU A 190 -4.79 2.35 -14.95
CA LEU A 190 -5.77 1.80 -14.01
C LEU A 190 -7.17 2.37 -14.28
N ALA A 191 -7.30 3.68 -14.40
CA ALA A 191 -8.57 4.35 -14.66
C ALA A 191 -9.19 3.93 -16.00
N LYS A 192 -8.37 3.77 -17.06
CA LYS A 192 -8.82 3.21 -18.35
C LYS A 192 -9.38 1.81 -18.18
N ARG A 193 -8.65 0.93 -17.48
CA ARG A 193 -9.06 -0.46 -17.25
C ARG A 193 -10.37 -0.55 -16.47
N GLU A 194 -10.61 0.36 -15.55
CA GLU A 194 -11.84 0.41 -14.75
C GLU A 194 -12.99 1.15 -15.43
N GLY A 195 -12.81 1.68 -16.65
CA GLY A 195 -13.83 2.45 -17.35
C GLY A 195 -14.15 3.79 -16.68
N LYS A 196 -13.29 4.27 -15.78
CA LYS A 196 -13.47 5.52 -15.02
C LYS A 196 -12.89 6.76 -15.72
N LEU A 197 -12.17 6.54 -16.82
CA LEU A 197 -11.56 7.62 -17.59
C LEU A 197 -12.51 8.03 -18.73
N THR A 198 -13.13 9.20 -18.58
CA THR A 198 -14.08 9.75 -19.56
C THR A 198 -13.47 10.86 -20.43
N LEU A 199 -12.23 11.28 -20.14
CA LEU A 199 -11.57 12.39 -20.82
C LEU A 199 -10.76 11.94 -22.05
N PRO A 200 -10.68 12.77 -23.11
CA PRO A 200 -9.79 12.55 -24.25
C PRO A 200 -8.30 12.51 -23.85
N GLU A 201 -7.49 11.71 -24.54
CA GLU A 201 -6.05 11.51 -24.22
C GLU A 201 -5.23 12.80 -24.19
N GLU A 202 -5.57 13.77 -25.04
CA GLU A 202 -4.91 15.08 -25.10
C GLU A 202 -5.08 15.86 -23.79
N GLN A 203 -6.29 15.87 -23.21
CA GLN A 203 -6.57 16.56 -21.95
C GLN A 203 -5.91 15.89 -20.75
N ILE A 204 -5.76 14.56 -20.81
CA ILE A 204 -5.08 13.78 -19.76
C ILE A 204 -3.59 14.11 -19.71
N ASN A 205 -2.94 14.28 -20.87
CA ASN A 205 -1.54 14.64 -20.93
C ASN A 205 -1.29 16.10 -20.50
N LEU A 206 -2.21 17.03 -20.76
CA LEU A 206 -2.16 18.37 -20.16
C LEU A 206 -2.35 18.33 -18.63
N GLY A 207 -3.26 17.50 -18.13
CA GLY A 207 -3.51 17.34 -16.68
C GLY A 207 -2.34 16.78 -15.88
N LYS A 208 -1.43 16.01 -16.52
CA LYS A 208 -0.18 15.55 -15.89
C LYS A 208 0.74 16.71 -15.46
N ILE A 209 0.64 17.85 -16.14
CA ILE A 209 1.46 19.05 -15.90
C ILE A 209 0.76 19.99 -14.91
N VAL A 210 -0.58 20.00 -14.88
CA VAL A 210 -1.37 21.01 -14.14
C VAL A 210 -1.79 20.57 -12.73
N ILE A 211 -1.78 19.26 -12.43
CA ILE A 211 -2.18 18.75 -11.10
C ILE A 211 -1.14 19.06 -10.02
N LEU A 212 0.07 19.47 -10.39
CA LEU A 212 1.14 19.92 -9.50
C LEU A 212 1.51 21.38 -9.75
#